data_AF-A0A5S3PJA4-F1
#
_entry.id   AF-A0A5S3PJA4-F1
#
_cell.length_a   1.000
_cell.length_b   1.000
_cell.length_c   1.000
_cell.angle_alpha   90.00
_cell.angle_beta   90.00
_cell.angle_gamma   90.00
#
_symmetry.space_group_name_H-M   'P 1'
#
loop_
_entity.id
_entity.type
_entity.pdbx_description
1 polymer ?
#
loop_
_entity_poly.entity_id
_entity_poly.type
_entity_poly.pdbx_seq_one_letter_code
_entity_poly.pdbx_strand_id
1 'polypeptide(L)'
;MHTRQLIRFVLTGFLGAAAVVLPGCDDYYTAPGYIGPGYGTYDYDYYPRSNVYYHGLSGSYYYVGDGIWTRTQTLPVHISINPRYRRRIVIRDTVPYRRNHEHRRIHSFDRRPPIARDRLIRRVEDRHLRREQIERERRARDADRLRRSSLERDRLRREEARIERDRQLRREEFDRRARRERERRRQEMIDERFRRDEEIRRRNQSERQRVEDTIRRNQARAERQRQEEEARRRDRAQTERQRVEDTIRRNQARAERQRQEEEARRHDRAQAERQRVEDTIRRNQARAERQRQEELRRRREAEAEAEAQERPERKGWRRETR
;
A
#
# COMPACT_ATOMS: atom_id res chain seq x y z
N MET A 1 -7.51 12.52 -27.09
CA MET A 1 -8.02 12.14 -28.42
C MET A 1 -7.88 10.62 -28.55
N HIS A 2 -8.89 9.91 -29.07
CA HIS A 2 -8.73 8.67 -29.89
C HIS A 2 -10.10 8.12 -30.34
N THR A 3 -10.47 8.53 -31.55
CA THR A 3 -11.28 7.83 -32.59
C THR A 3 -12.08 6.55 -32.26
N ARG A 4 -13.37 6.56 -32.66
CA ARG A 4 -14.26 5.37 -32.81
C ARG A 4 -14.26 4.85 -34.26
N GLN A 5 -14.26 3.54 -34.47
CA GLN A 5 -14.47 2.77 -35.74
C GLN A 5 -14.85 1.31 -35.37
N LEU A 6 -15.51 0.43 -36.13
CA LEU A 6 -16.43 0.47 -37.30
C LEU A 6 -17.78 -0.17 -36.85
N ILE A 7 -18.94 -0.21 -37.55
CA ILE A 7 -19.38 -0.10 -38.96
C ILE A 7 -19.40 -1.42 -39.79
N ARG A 8 -20.56 -2.11 -39.71
CA ARG A 8 -21.29 -2.88 -40.76
C ARG A 8 -20.62 -4.02 -41.54
N PHE A 9 -21.10 -5.25 -41.26
CA PHE A 9 -21.25 -6.43 -42.15
C PHE A 9 -22.36 -7.31 -41.53
N VAL A 10 -23.17 -8.16 -42.19
CA VAL A 10 -23.37 -8.55 -43.62
C VAL A 10 -24.88 -8.36 -43.97
N LEU A 11 -25.29 -8.48 -45.25
CA LEU A 11 -26.69 -8.57 -45.70
C LEU A 11 -26.81 -9.61 -46.84
N THR A 12 -28.02 -10.15 -47.08
CA THR A 12 -28.51 -11.00 -48.20
C THR A 12 -28.56 -12.53 -47.99
N GLY A 13 -29.55 -13.15 -48.65
CA GLY A 13 -29.75 -14.60 -48.72
C GLY A 13 -31.20 -15.08 -48.50
N PHE A 14 -32.06 -15.04 -49.54
CA PHE A 14 -33.02 -16.11 -49.90
C PHE A 14 -33.93 -15.73 -51.09
N LEU A 15 -33.69 -16.35 -52.25
CA LEU A 15 -34.67 -16.69 -53.29
C LEU A 15 -34.55 -18.22 -53.53
N GLY A 16 -35.52 -18.96 -54.03
CA GLY A 16 -36.89 -18.61 -54.42
C GLY A 16 -37.32 -19.37 -55.68
N ALA A 17 -38.22 -20.36 -55.55
CA ALA A 17 -38.79 -21.10 -56.69
C ALA A 17 -40.12 -21.78 -56.32
N ALA A 18 -41.12 -21.68 -57.19
CA ALA A 18 -42.33 -22.50 -57.19
C ALA A 18 -42.87 -22.57 -58.62
N ALA A 19 -43.17 -23.79 -59.12
CA ALA A 19 -43.62 -24.02 -60.49
C ALA A 19 -45.14 -24.23 -60.57
N VAL A 20 -45.73 -23.92 -61.72
CA VAL A 20 -47.16 -24.10 -62.03
C VAL A 20 -47.29 -24.99 -63.27
N VAL A 21 -48.24 -25.92 -63.25
CA VAL A 21 -48.57 -26.80 -64.38
C VAL A 21 -50.09 -26.75 -64.59
N LEU A 22 -50.52 -26.75 -65.86
CA LEU A 22 -51.93 -26.72 -66.27
C LEU A 22 -52.26 -27.98 -67.10
N PRO A 23 -53.39 -28.66 -66.86
CA PRO A 23 -53.88 -29.73 -67.73
C PRO A 23 -54.72 -29.18 -68.89
N GLY A 24 -54.71 -29.90 -70.03
CA GLY A 24 -55.51 -29.57 -71.21
C GLY A 24 -56.95 -30.10 -71.17
N CYS A 25 -57.68 -29.85 -72.26
CA CYS A 25 -59.01 -30.41 -72.53
C CYS A 25 -58.97 -31.24 -73.81
N ASP A 26 -59.87 -32.22 -73.92
CA ASP A 26 -60.10 -33.00 -75.14
C ASP A 26 -61.60 -33.05 -75.46
N ASP A 27 -61.92 -33.14 -76.75
CA ASP A 27 -63.25 -32.89 -77.30
C ASP A 27 -63.92 -34.16 -77.83
N TYR A 28 -65.24 -34.28 -77.71
CA TYR A 28 -66.01 -35.42 -78.23
C TYR A 28 -67.38 -34.99 -78.77
N TYR A 29 -67.49 -34.92 -80.11
CA TYR A 29 -68.74 -34.73 -80.82
C TYR A 29 -69.08 -35.94 -81.68
N THR A 30 -70.10 -36.69 -81.28
CA THR A 30 -70.69 -37.80 -82.08
C THR A 30 -71.87 -37.27 -82.90
N ALA A 31 -71.85 -37.47 -84.22
CA ALA A 31 -72.93 -37.04 -85.10
C ALA A 31 -74.20 -37.92 -84.96
N PRO A 32 -75.42 -37.32 -84.94
CA PRO A 32 -76.67 -38.08 -84.86
C PRO A 32 -77.12 -38.60 -86.24
N GLY A 33 -77.64 -39.83 -86.29
CA GLY A 33 -78.23 -40.42 -87.50
C GLY A 33 -79.64 -39.93 -87.81
N TYR A 34 -80.06 -40.08 -89.07
CA TYR A 34 -81.41 -39.76 -89.53
C TYR A 34 -82.47 -40.66 -88.88
N ILE A 35 -83.56 -40.06 -88.39
CA ILE A 35 -84.77 -40.75 -87.93
C ILE A 35 -85.91 -40.43 -88.91
N GLY A 36 -86.70 -41.44 -89.28
CA GLY A 36 -87.74 -41.34 -90.31
C GLY A 36 -88.96 -40.48 -89.93
N PRO A 37 -89.83 -40.15 -90.91
CA PRO A 37 -90.93 -39.20 -90.75
C PRO A 37 -92.14 -39.77 -89.99
N GLY A 38 -91.96 -40.04 -88.70
CA GLY A 38 -93.09 -40.11 -87.77
C GLY A 38 -93.63 -38.71 -87.48
N TYR A 39 -94.95 -38.58 -87.28
CA TYR A 39 -95.60 -37.33 -86.86
C TYR A 39 -95.30 -37.02 -85.38
N GLY A 40 -94.04 -36.68 -85.09
CA GLY A 40 -93.55 -36.43 -83.75
C GLY A 40 -94.17 -35.20 -83.10
N THR A 41 -94.34 -35.24 -81.78
CA THR A 41 -94.63 -34.05 -80.99
C THR A 41 -93.46 -33.07 -81.07
N TYR A 42 -93.76 -31.77 -81.16
CA TYR A 42 -92.71 -30.75 -81.15
C TYR A 42 -92.21 -30.57 -79.72
N ASP A 43 -91.16 -31.31 -79.38
CA ASP A 43 -90.44 -31.20 -78.11
C ASP A 43 -89.50 -29.98 -78.15
N TYR A 44 -89.79 -28.98 -77.31
CA TYR A 44 -88.99 -27.77 -77.19
C TYR A 44 -88.26 -27.72 -75.85
N ASP A 45 -86.97 -27.40 -75.88
CA ASP A 45 -86.21 -26.99 -74.70
C ASP A 45 -86.40 -25.48 -74.49
N TYR A 46 -87.21 -25.12 -73.50
CA TYR A 46 -87.52 -23.73 -73.12
C TYR A 46 -86.55 -23.19 -72.07
N TYR A 47 -86.20 -21.92 -72.18
CA TYR A 47 -85.27 -21.19 -71.30
C TYR A 47 -85.97 -19.95 -70.71
N PRO A 48 -86.64 -20.08 -69.54
CA PRO A 48 -87.54 -19.04 -69.01
C PRO A 48 -86.87 -17.68 -68.74
N ARG A 49 -85.57 -17.69 -68.42
CA ARG A 49 -84.79 -16.48 -68.14
C ARG A 49 -84.43 -15.70 -69.40
N SER A 50 -84.14 -16.40 -70.49
CA SER A 50 -83.76 -15.81 -71.80
C SER A 50 -84.97 -15.64 -72.72
N ASN A 51 -86.14 -16.19 -72.36
CA ASN A 51 -87.35 -16.23 -73.17
C ASN A 51 -87.15 -16.88 -74.56
N VAL A 52 -86.32 -17.93 -74.60
CA VAL A 52 -85.95 -18.69 -75.80
C VAL A 52 -86.58 -20.08 -75.76
N TYR A 53 -86.99 -20.58 -76.92
CA TYR A 53 -87.29 -22.00 -77.17
C TYR A 53 -86.27 -22.56 -78.15
N TYR A 54 -85.80 -23.78 -77.92
CA TYR A 54 -84.97 -24.53 -78.87
C TYR A 54 -85.70 -25.80 -79.31
N HIS A 55 -85.84 -26.00 -80.62
CA HIS A 55 -86.42 -27.22 -81.20
C HIS A 55 -85.32 -28.17 -81.64
N GLY A 56 -85.15 -29.27 -80.89
CA GLY A 56 -84.00 -30.16 -81.03
C GLY A 56 -83.86 -30.80 -82.42
N LEU A 57 -84.98 -31.22 -83.02
CA LEU A 57 -84.97 -31.92 -84.31
C LEU A 57 -84.64 -31.03 -85.52
N SER A 58 -84.86 -29.72 -85.43
CA SER A 58 -84.62 -28.79 -86.56
C SER A 58 -83.51 -27.77 -86.28
N GLY A 59 -82.75 -27.95 -85.20
CA GLY A 59 -81.70 -27.02 -84.75
C GLY A 59 -82.17 -25.57 -84.61
N SER A 60 -83.46 -25.34 -84.41
CA SER A 60 -84.07 -24.01 -84.58
C SER A 60 -84.40 -23.37 -83.24
N TYR A 61 -83.90 -22.16 -83.02
CA TYR A 61 -84.28 -21.30 -81.91
C TYR A 61 -85.43 -20.39 -82.29
N TYR A 62 -86.32 -20.16 -81.34
CA TYR A 62 -87.39 -19.15 -81.40
C TYR A 62 -87.21 -18.20 -80.22
N TYR A 63 -87.04 -16.92 -80.49
CA TYR A 63 -86.76 -15.88 -79.49
C TYR A 63 -87.50 -14.59 -79.85
N VAL A 64 -87.60 -13.65 -78.91
CA VAL A 64 -88.13 -12.30 -79.18
C VAL A 64 -86.96 -11.37 -79.53
N GLY A 65 -86.95 -10.84 -80.75
CA GLY A 65 -86.11 -9.71 -81.17
C GLY A 65 -87.02 -8.56 -81.58
N ASP A 66 -86.77 -7.35 -81.10
CA ASP A 66 -87.52 -6.14 -81.47
C ASP A 66 -89.05 -6.26 -81.29
N GLY A 67 -89.48 -7.06 -80.30
CA GLY A 67 -90.88 -7.37 -80.01
C GLY A 67 -91.50 -8.49 -80.87
N ILE A 68 -90.82 -8.93 -81.93
CA ILE A 68 -91.26 -9.95 -82.90
C ILE A 68 -90.64 -11.31 -82.55
N TRP A 69 -91.37 -12.40 -82.80
CA TRP A 69 -90.84 -13.75 -82.63
C TRP A 69 -90.09 -14.23 -83.87
N THR A 70 -88.77 -14.29 -83.77
CA THR A 70 -87.85 -14.66 -84.86
C THR A 70 -87.42 -16.12 -84.71
N ARG A 71 -87.45 -16.86 -85.84
CA ARG A 71 -86.84 -18.21 -85.95
C ARG A 71 -85.43 -18.08 -86.55
N THR A 72 -84.45 -18.70 -85.91
CA THR A 72 -83.05 -18.74 -86.38
C THR A 72 -82.44 -20.13 -86.14
N GLN A 73 -81.35 -20.47 -86.83
CA GLN A 73 -80.49 -21.62 -86.48
C GLN A 73 -79.43 -21.25 -85.43
N THR A 74 -79.02 -19.98 -85.37
CA THR A 74 -77.99 -19.48 -84.45
C THR A 74 -78.54 -18.29 -83.66
N LEU A 75 -78.47 -18.36 -82.33
CA LEU A 75 -78.89 -17.24 -81.47
C LEU A 75 -77.99 -16.01 -81.69
N PRO A 76 -78.56 -14.78 -81.64
CA PRO A 76 -77.75 -13.56 -81.55
C PRO A 76 -76.83 -13.60 -80.33
N VAL A 77 -75.61 -13.07 -80.48
CA VAL A 77 -74.55 -13.13 -79.45
C VAL A 77 -74.97 -12.54 -78.09
N HIS A 78 -75.91 -11.58 -78.07
CA HIS A 78 -76.44 -11.00 -76.83
C HIS A 78 -77.43 -11.92 -76.07
N ILE A 79 -77.94 -12.99 -76.70
CA ILE A 79 -78.91 -13.92 -76.10
C ILE A 79 -78.18 -15.16 -75.56
N SER A 80 -77.64 -15.04 -74.35
CA SER A 80 -77.12 -16.20 -73.63
C SER A 80 -78.25 -17.12 -73.16
N ILE A 81 -78.15 -18.42 -73.48
CA ILE A 81 -78.91 -19.50 -72.85
C ILE A 81 -78.04 -20.24 -71.85
N ASN A 82 -78.61 -20.63 -70.71
CA ASN A 82 -77.90 -21.40 -69.69
C ASN A 82 -78.60 -22.75 -69.46
N PRO A 83 -77.92 -23.89 -69.71
CA PRO A 83 -78.50 -25.24 -69.57
C PRO A 83 -79.14 -25.52 -68.20
N ARG A 84 -78.69 -24.87 -67.12
CA ARG A 84 -79.25 -25.03 -65.76
C ARG A 84 -80.71 -24.59 -65.64
N TYR A 85 -81.17 -23.68 -66.52
CA TYR A 85 -82.55 -23.20 -66.54
C TYR A 85 -83.42 -23.88 -67.61
N ARG A 86 -82.90 -24.86 -68.33
CA ARG A 86 -83.61 -25.60 -69.39
C ARG A 86 -84.86 -26.31 -68.84
N ARG A 87 -85.94 -26.25 -69.60
CA ARG A 87 -87.23 -26.89 -69.31
C ARG A 87 -87.76 -27.50 -70.60
N ARG A 88 -87.73 -28.83 -70.71
CA ARG A 88 -88.38 -29.52 -71.83
C ARG A 88 -89.90 -29.37 -71.68
N ILE A 89 -90.55 -28.91 -72.74
CA ILE A 89 -91.99 -28.76 -72.84
C ILE A 89 -92.46 -29.34 -74.18
N VAL A 90 -93.57 -30.09 -74.13
CA VAL A 90 -94.16 -30.73 -75.30
C VAL A 90 -95.26 -29.84 -75.84
N ILE A 91 -95.14 -29.39 -77.08
CA ILE A 91 -96.12 -28.49 -77.72
C ILE A 91 -96.63 -29.18 -78.99
N ARG A 92 -97.95 -29.12 -79.24
CA ARG A 92 -98.57 -29.70 -80.46
C ARG A 92 -98.66 -28.71 -81.62
N ASP A 93 -98.49 -27.42 -81.33
CA ASP A 93 -98.41 -26.33 -82.32
C ASP A 93 -96.98 -26.19 -82.86
N THR A 94 -96.85 -25.92 -84.16
CA THR A 94 -95.59 -25.50 -84.82
C THR A 94 -95.05 -24.14 -84.35
N VAL A 95 -95.84 -23.41 -83.57
CA VAL A 95 -95.62 -22.02 -83.14
C VAL A 95 -95.48 -21.98 -81.61
N PRO A 96 -94.29 -22.32 -81.06
CA PRO A 96 -94.12 -22.63 -79.64
C PRO A 96 -94.43 -21.44 -78.71
N TYR A 97 -94.27 -20.24 -79.24
CA TYR A 97 -94.44 -18.97 -78.53
C TYR A 97 -95.89 -18.49 -78.38
N ARG A 98 -96.86 -19.11 -79.07
CA ARG A 98 -98.29 -18.74 -78.96
C ARG A 98 -98.80 -18.74 -77.51
N ARG A 99 -98.24 -19.61 -76.66
CA ARG A 99 -98.55 -19.73 -75.21
C ARG A 99 -97.41 -19.26 -74.28
N ASN A 100 -96.47 -18.44 -74.77
CA ASN A 100 -95.29 -18.06 -73.98
C ASN A 100 -95.63 -17.39 -72.63
N HIS A 101 -96.74 -16.66 -72.52
CA HIS A 101 -97.17 -16.08 -71.25
C HIS A 101 -97.53 -17.16 -70.21
N GLU A 102 -98.09 -18.30 -70.62
CA GLU A 102 -98.34 -19.46 -69.75
C GLU A 102 -97.02 -20.12 -69.34
N HIS A 103 -96.12 -20.37 -70.29
CA HIS A 103 -94.83 -21.01 -70.02
C HIS A 103 -93.95 -20.16 -69.10
N ARG A 104 -93.93 -18.82 -69.28
CA ARG A 104 -93.29 -17.89 -68.33
C ARG A 104 -93.90 -18.00 -66.94
N ARG A 105 -95.23 -18.07 -66.82
CA ARG A 105 -95.94 -18.17 -65.53
C ARG A 105 -95.68 -19.49 -64.80
N ILE A 106 -95.58 -20.60 -65.54
CA ILE A 106 -95.36 -21.96 -64.98
C ILE A 106 -93.87 -22.18 -64.64
N HIS A 107 -92.95 -21.61 -65.43
CA HIS A 107 -91.51 -21.86 -65.29
C HIS A 107 -90.68 -20.67 -64.78
N SER A 108 -91.30 -19.57 -64.35
CA SER A 108 -90.61 -18.48 -63.64
C SER A 108 -89.95 -19.01 -62.36
N PHE A 109 -88.62 -18.93 -62.27
CA PHE A 109 -87.83 -19.63 -61.25
C PHE A 109 -87.95 -19.03 -59.83
N ASP A 110 -88.34 -17.75 -59.73
CA ASP A 110 -88.14 -16.92 -58.53
C ASP A 110 -89.42 -16.71 -57.70
N ARG A 111 -89.95 -17.81 -57.12
CA ARG A 111 -90.96 -17.77 -56.05
C ARG A 111 -90.43 -18.27 -54.68
N ARG A 112 -89.13 -18.05 -54.40
CA ARG A 112 -88.59 -18.13 -53.02
C ARG A 112 -88.53 -16.72 -52.42
N PRO A 113 -89.31 -16.39 -51.38
CA PRO A 113 -89.33 -15.04 -50.81
C PRO A 113 -87.98 -14.69 -50.14
N PRO A 114 -87.43 -13.49 -50.36
CA PRO A 114 -86.06 -13.14 -49.93
C PRO A 114 -85.86 -13.01 -48.41
N ILE A 115 -86.96 -12.84 -47.66
CA ILE A 115 -86.99 -12.49 -46.22
C ILE A 115 -86.20 -13.49 -45.34
N ALA A 116 -86.16 -14.78 -45.71
CA ALA A 116 -85.47 -15.80 -44.94
C ALA A 116 -83.92 -15.68 -44.99
N ARG A 117 -83.36 -15.09 -46.05
CA ARG A 117 -81.90 -15.01 -46.25
C ARG A 117 -81.27 -13.91 -45.40
N ASP A 118 -81.90 -12.74 -45.36
CA ASP A 118 -81.42 -11.55 -44.63
C ASP A 118 -81.31 -11.81 -43.11
N ARG A 119 -82.33 -12.45 -42.51
CA ARG A 119 -82.32 -12.84 -41.08
C ARG A 119 -81.17 -13.79 -40.70
N LEU A 120 -80.67 -14.59 -41.64
CA LEU A 120 -79.53 -15.47 -41.40
C LEU A 120 -78.20 -14.71 -41.50
N ILE A 121 -78.07 -13.80 -42.48
CA ILE A 121 -76.87 -12.97 -42.68
C ILE A 121 -76.61 -12.12 -41.43
N ARG A 122 -77.60 -11.34 -40.98
CA ARG A 122 -77.47 -10.48 -39.78
C ARG A 122 -77.07 -11.28 -38.52
N ARG A 123 -77.60 -12.50 -38.36
CA ARG A 123 -77.26 -13.40 -37.24
C ARG A 123 -75.81 -13.91 -37.29
N VAL A 124 -75.23 -14.04 -38.48
CA VAL A 124 -73.81 -14.40 -38.66
C VAL A 124 -72.93 -13.18 -38.40
N GLU A 125 -73.33 -12.00 -38.87
CA GLU A 125 -72.64 -10.72 -38.64
C GLU A 125 -72.59 -10.37 -37.14
N ASP A 126 -73.73 -10.42 -36.43
CA ASP A 126 -73.82 -10.26 -34.97
C ASP A 126 -72.86 -11.21 -34.22
N ARG A 127 -72.76 -12.45 -34.69
CA ARG A 127 -71.86 -13.46 -34.09
C ARG A 127 -70.39 -13.13 -34.38
N HIS A 128 -70.06 -12.59 -35.55
CA HIS A 128 -68.72 -12.15 -35.89
C HIS A 128 -68.30 -10.94 -35.03
N LEU A 129 -69.15 -9.91 -34.96
CA LEU A 129 -68.91 -8.70 -34.16
C LEU A 129 -68.73 -9.02 -32.67
N ARG A 130 -69.58 -9.87 -32.09
CA ARG A 130 -69.42 -10.35 -30.70
C ARG A 130 -68.11 -11.12 -30.50
N ARG A 131 -67.71 -11.97 -31.45
CA ARG A 131 -66.43 -12.68 -31.40
C ARG A 131 -65.25 -11.72 -31.45
N GLU A 132 -65.26 -10.76 -32.37
CA GLU A 132 -64.24 -9.73 -32.46
C GLU A 132 -64.14 -8.91 -31.18
N GLN A 133 -65.25 -8.50 -30.57
CA GLN A 133 -65.24 -7.80 -29.29
C GLN A 133 -64.57 -8.65 -28.19
N ILE A 134 -64.94 -9.92 -28.07
CA ILE A 134 -64.34 -10.84 -27.09
C ILE A 134 -62.83 -11.01 -27.34
N GLU A 135 -62.39 -11.12 -28.60
CA GLU A 135 -60.97 -11.20 -28.94
C GLU A 135 -60.22 -9.88 -28.67
N ARG A 136 -60.82 -8.71 -28.94
CA ARG A 136 -60.25 -7.39 -28.60
C ARG A 136 -60.12 -7.23 -27.07
N GLU A 137 -61.15 -7.60 -26.32
CA GLU A 137 -61.12 -7.58 -24.84
C GLU A 137 -60.07 -8.53 -24.26
N ARG A 138 -59.93 -9.75 -24.80
CA ARG A 138 -58.86 -10.68 -24.38
C ARG A 138 -57.48 -10.06 -24.62
N ARG A 139 -57.21 -9.60 -25.85
CA ARG A 139 -55.93 -8.95 -26.21
C ARG A 139 -55.63 -7.73 -25.32
N ALA A 140 -56.65 -6.95 -24.93
CA ALA A 140 -56.49 -5.83 -24.00
C ALA A 140 -56.13 -6.28 -22.57
N ARG A 141 -56.79 -7.32 -22.04
CA ARG A 141 -56.49 -7.90 -20.71
C ARG A 141 -55.09 -8.53 -20.68
N ASP A 142 -54.69 -9.22 -21.74
CA ASP A 142 -53.36 -9.82 -21.87
C ASP A 142 -52.26 -8.74 -21.98
N ALA A 143 -52.51 -7.68 -22.76
CA ALA A 143 -51.61 -6.53 -22.84
C ALA A 143 -51.44 -5.80 -21.49
N ASP A 144 -52.50 -5.65 -20.71
CA ASP A 144 -52.41 -5.07 -19.35
C ASP A 144 -51.66 -5.99 -18.38
N ARG A 145 -51.91 -7.30 -18.41
CA ARG A 145 -51.14 -8.30 -17.65
C ARG A 145 -49.64 -8.22 -17.99
N LEU A 146 -49.28 -8.11 -19.27
CA LEU A 146 -47.89 -7.95 -19.70
C LEU A 146 -47.28 -6.62 -19.24
N ARG A 147 -48.03 -5.51 -19.30
CA ARG A 147 -47.60 -4.20 -18.76
C ARG A 147 -47.31 -4.26 -17.27
N ARG A 148 -48.22 -4.82 -16.46
CA ARG A 148 -48.02 -5.02 -15.01
C ARG A 148 -46.78 -5.85 -14.73
N SER A 149 -46.60 -6.98 -15.43
CA SER A 149 -45.43 -7.86 -15.29
C SER A 149 -44.12 -7.21 -15.73
N SER A 150 -44.15 -6.24 -16.65
CA SER A 150 -42.95 -5.44 -17.00
C SER A 150 -42.62 -4.42 -15.92
N LEU A 151 -43.61 -3.68 -15.44
CA LEU A 151 -43.45 -2.69 -14.36
C LEU A 151 -42.97 -3.32 -13.05
N GLU A 152 -43.45 -4.53 -12.74
CA GLU A 152 -42.98 -5.33 -11.60
C GLU A 152 -41.51 -5.75 -11.76
N ARG A 153 -41.11 -6.26 -12.93
CA ARG A 153 -39.70 -6.60 -13.22
C ARG A 153 -38.79 -5.37 -13.17
N ASP A 154 -39.23 -4.22 -13.67
CA ASP A 154 -38.46 -2.98 -13.61
C ASP A 154 -38.44 -2.36 -12.20
N ARG A 155 -39.46 -2.61 -11.37
CA ARG A 155 -39.40 -2.31 -9.92
C ARG A 155 -38.34 -3.17 -9.23
N LEU A 156 -38.38 -4.49 -9.41
CA LEU A 156 -37.42 -5.42 -8.81
C LEU A 156 -35.98 -5.07 -9.21
N ARG A 157 -35.71 -4.84 -10.50
CA ARG A 157 -34.40 -4.36 -11.00
C ARG A 157 -33.92 -3.08 -10.32
N ARG A 158 -34.81 -2.12 -10.07
CA ARG A 158 -34.49 -0.86 -9.37
C ARG A 158 -34.21 -1.08 -7.88
N GLU A 159 -34.81 -2.10 -7.29
CA GLU A 159 -34.66 -2.50 -5.88
C GLU A 159 -33.36 -3.28 -5.67
N GLU A 160 -33.06 -4.26 -6.52
CA GLU A 160 -31.76 -4.94 -6.63
C GLU A 160 -30.62 -3.92 -6.84
N ALA A 161 -30.79 -2.98 -7.77
CA ALA A 161 -29.84 -1.90 -8.02
C ALA A 161 -29.78 -0.83 -6.90
N ARG A 162 -30.63 -0.89 -5.87
CA ARG A 162 -30.45 -0.13 -4.61
C ARG A 162 -29.66 -0.96 -3.60
N ILE A 163 -30.04 -2.22 -3.42
CA ILE A 163 -29.39 -3.18 -2.51
C ILE A 163 -27.90 -3.35 -2.86
N GLU A 164 -27.56 -3.46 -4.15
CA GLU A 164 -26.16 -3.64 -4.55
C GLU A 164 -25.32 -2.37 -4.38
N ARG A 165 -25.91 -1.18 -4.49
CA ARG A 165 -25.24 0.08 -4.14
C ARG A 165 -25.02 0.21 -2.63
N ASP A 166 -25.98 -0.19 -1.80
CA ASP A 166 -25.79 -0.22 -0.34
C ASP A 166 -24.68 -1.21 0.07
N ARG A 167 -24.62 -2.39 -0.57
CA ARG A 167 -23.51 -3.35 -0.40
C ARG A 167 -22.15 -2.76 -0.81
N GLN A 168 -22.09 -2.03 -1.92
CA GLN A 168 -20.87 -1.35 -2.38
C GLN A 168 -20.42 -0.29 -1.37
N LEU A 169 -21.33 0.59 -0.91
CA LEU A 169 -21.04 1.61 0.09
C LEU A 169 -20.53 1.02 1.41
N ARG A 170 -21.14 -0.08 1.90
CA ARG A 170 -20.67 -0.80 3.10
C ARG A 170 -19.26 -1.40 2.92
N ARG A 171 -18.93 -1.91 1.73
CA ARG A 171 -17.57 -2.39 1.40
C ARG A 171 -16.56 -1.25 1.39
N GLU A 172 -16.89 -0.13 0.74
CA GLU A 172 -16.03 1.07 0.73
C GLU A 172 -15.82 1.65 2.13
N GLU A 173 -16.85 1.67 2.97
CA GLU A 173 -16.74 2.12 4.35
C GLU A 173 -15.87 1.18 5.20
N PHE A 174 -16.04 -0.13 5.05
CA PHE A 174 -15.20 -1.14 5.70
C PHE A 174 -13.72 -0.98 5.29
N ASP A 175 -13.44 -0.86 3.99
CA ASP A 175 -12.08 -0.63 3.48
C ASP A 175 -11.50 0.71 3.97
N ARG A 176 -12.31 1.77 4.02
CA ARG A 176 -11.92 3.08 4.55
C ARG A 176 -11.59 3.01 6.05
N ARG A 177 -12.34 2.22 6.83
CA ARG A 177 -12.06 1.94 8.24
C ARG A 177 -10.78 1.13 8.41
N ALA A 178 -10.60 0.07 7.62
CA ALA A 178 -9.41 -0.78 7.65
C ALA A 178 -8.13 -0.03 7.24
N ARG A 179 -8.20 0.88 6.27
CA ARG A 179 -7.08 1.79 5.91
C ARG A 179 -6.70 2.70 7.09
N ARG A 180 -7.69 3.41 7.67
CA ARG A 180 -7.48 4.28 8.86
C ARG A 180 -6.90 3.53 10.04
N GLU A 181 -7.29 2.27 10.25
CA GLU A 181 -6.73 1.44 11.33
C GLU A 181 -5.27 1.03 11.05
N ARG A 182 -4.94 0.65 9.81
CA ARG A 182 -3.56 0.37 9.40
C ARG A 182 -2.67 1.62 9.50
N GLU A 183 -3.21 2.80 9.17
CA GLU A 183 -2.52 4.09 9.33
C GLU A 183 -2.26 4.41 10.81
N ARG A 184 -3.25 4.22 11.70
CA ARG A 184 -3.07 4.36 13.15
C ARG A 184 -2.00 3.41 13.70
N ARG A 185 -2.10 2.11 13.43
CA ARG A 185 -1.09 1.12 13.85
C ARG A 185 0.31 1.45 13.31
N ARG A 186 0.41 2.00 12.09
CA ARG A 186 1.68 2.47 11.52
C ARG A 186 2.24 3.68 12.26
N GLN A 187 1.40 4.64 12.64
CA GLN A 187 1.83 5.79 13.44
C GLN A 187 2.23 5.36 14.86
N GLU A 188 1.45 4.48 15.50
CA GLU A 188 1.76 3.91 16.82
C GLU A 188 3.14 3.23 16.85
N MET A 189 3.51 2.45 15.82
CA MET A 189 4.85 1.88 15.68
C MET A 189 5.96 2.92 15.46
N ILE A 190 5.68 4.04 14.78
CA ILE A 190 6.64 5.13 14.58
C ILE A 190 6.86 5.87 15.91
N ASP A 191 5.79 6.16 16.64
CA ASP A 191 5.82 6.84 17.94
C ASP A 191 6.50 5.96 19.01
N GLU A 192 6.24 4.65 19.02
CA GLU A 192 6.91 3.70 19.92
C GLU A 192 8.41 3.62 19.61
N ARG A 193 8.78 3.53 18.32
CA ARG A 193 10.18 3.56 17.90
C ARG A 193 10.86 4.87 18.34
N PHE A 194 10.23 6.01 18.13
CA PHE A 194 10.79 7.31 18.54
C PHE A 194 11.01 7.38 20.06
N ARG A 195 10.04 6.91 20.86
CA ARG A 195 10.19 6.82 22.32
C ARG A 195 11.36 5.92 22.73
N ARG A 196 11.51 4.77 22.08
CA ARG A 196 12.61 3.81 22.32
C ARG A 196 13.97 4.39 21.93
N ASP A 197 14.07 5.04 20.77
CA ASP A 197 15.28 5.71 20.30
C ASP A 197 15.66 6.91 21.23
N GLU A 198 14.67 7.61 21.79
CA GLU A 198 14.91 8.65 22.80
C GLU A 198 15.32 8.08 24.17
N GLU A 199 14.71 6.99 24.63
CA GLU A 199 15.10 6.29 25.86
C GLU A 199 16.56 5.79 25.76
N ILE A 200 16.93 5.19 24.63
CA ILE A 200 18.32 4.79 24.33
C ILE A 200 19.25 6.01 24.35
N ARG A 201 18.85 7.16 23.77
CA ARG A 201 19.64 8.40 23.84
C ARG A 201 19.83 8.88 25.28
N ARG A 202 18.76 8.93 26.08
CA ARG A 202 18.80 9.34 27.51
C ARG A 202 19.68 8.40 28.33
N ARG A 203 19.54 7.09 28.13
CA ARG A 203 20.39 6.06 28.76
C ARG A 203 21.86 6.27 28.42
N ASN A 204 22.20 6.34 27.12
CA ASN A 204 23.57 6.56 26.65
C ASN A 204 24.17 7.87 27.17
N GLN A 205 23.37 8.93 27.33
CA GLN A 205 23.80 10.19 27.94
C GLN A 205 24.15 10.02 29.42
N SER A 206 23.30 9.32 30.20
CA SER A 206 23.59 9.03 31.61
C SER A 206 24.77 8.06 31.81
N GLU A 207 24.98 7.11 30.91
CA GLU A 207 26.13 6.21 30.93
C GLU A 207 27.43 6.99 30.60
N ARG A 208 27.40 7.92 29.62
CA ARG A 208 28.51 8.85 29.36
C ARG A 208 28.85 9.70 30.58
N GLN A 209 27.86 10.32 31.23
CA GLN A 209 28.06 11.11 32.44
C GLN A 209 28.69 10.29 33.57
N ARG A 210 28.27 9.03 33.78
CA ARG A 210 28.88 8.11 34.76
C ARG A 210 30.34 7.79 34.42
N VAL A 211 30.68 7.61 33.14
CA VAL A 211 32.05 7.38 32.68
C VAL A 211 32.90 8.64 32.87
N GLU A 212 32.42 9.81 32.48
CA GLU A 212 33.09 11.11 32.67
C GLU A 212 33.37 11.41 34.15
N ASP A 213 32.39 11.20 35.03
CA ASP A 213 32.58 11.35 36.48
C ASP A 213 33.58 10.33 37.04
N THR A 214 33.61 9.11 36.51
CA THR A 214 34.59 8.08 36.91
C THR A 214 36.01 8.46 36.49
N ILE A 215 36.17 8.98 35.26
CA ILE A 215 37.44 9.52 34.76
C ILE A 215 37.89 10.70 35.62
N ARG A 216 37.01 11.68 35.87
CA ARG A 216 37.28 12.86 36.73
C ARG A 216 37.70 12.46 38.15
N ARG A 217 37.01 11.48 38.77
CA ARG A 217 37.37 10.95 40.09
C ARG A 217 38.73 10.25 40.09
N ASN A 218 39.07 9.52 39.04
CA ASN A 218 40.36 8.84 38.92
C ASN A 218 41.51 9.82 38.64
N GLN A 219 41.29 10.85 37.82
CA GLN A 219 42.23 11.96 37.61
C GLN A 219 42.52 12.68 38.94
N ALA A 220 41.48 13.12 39.67
CA ALA A 220 41.64 13.80 40.95
C ALA A 220 42.32 12.90 42.03
N ARG A 221 42.16 11.57 41.97
CA ARG A 221 42.91 10.63 42.81
C ARG A 221 44.39 10.56 42.42
N ALA A 222 44.70 10.47 41.13
CA ALA A 222 46.07 10.44 40.64
C ALA A 222 46.82 11.76 40.90
N GLU A 223 46.14 12.90 40.80
CA GLU A 223 46.69 14.22 41.16
C GLU A 223 47.01 14.32 42.65
N ARG A 224 46.10 13.88 43.53
CA ARG A 224 46.37 13.80 44.99
C ARG A 224 47.55 12.88 45.30
N GLN A 225 47.65 11.72 44.66
CA GLN A 225 48.80 10.82 44.83
C GLN A 225 50.12 11.46 44.38
N ARG A 226 50.13 12.19 43.27
CA ARG A 226 51.31 12.96 42.82
C ARG A 226 51.69 14.07 43.80
N GLN A 227 50.71 14.83 44.30
CA GLN A 227 50.93 15.89 45.30
C GLN A 227 51.46 15.32 46.62
N GLU A 228 50.92 14.19 47.08
CA GLU A 228 51.37 13.52 48.29
C GLU A 228 52.76 12.92 48.13
N GLU A 229 53.08 12.32 46.98
CA GLU A 229 54.43 11.83 46.69
C GLU A 229 55.43 12.98 46.59
N GLU A 230 55.05 14.11 45.97
CA GLU A 230 55.91 15.29 45.89
C GLU A 230 56.14 15.93 47.27
N ALA A 231 55.11 16.01 48.12
CA ALA A 231 55.25 16.41 49.52
C ALA A 231 56.24 15.48 50.26
N ARG A 232 56.02 14.15 50.20
CA ARG A 232 56.93 13.15 50.78
C ARG A 232 58.36 13.25 50.23
N ARG A 233 58.56 13.63 48.96
CA ARG A 233 59.89 13.90 48.37
C ARG A 233 60.50 15.18 48.94
N ARG A 234 59.74 16.26 49.08
CA ARG A 234 60.17 17.53 49.71
C ARG A 234 60.55 17.32 51.18
N ASP A 235 59.75 16.60 51.95
CA ASP A 235 60.00 16.29 53.38
C ASP A 235 61.27 15.45 53.57
N ARG A 236 61.46 14.43 52.73
CA ARG A 236 62.70 13.64 52.69
C ARG A 236 63.91 14.52 52.37
N ALA A 237 63.83 15.37 51.35
CA ALA A 237 64.90 16.28 50.99
C ALA A 237 65.21 17.33 52.07
N GLN A 238 64.21 17.79 52.84
CA GLN A 238 64.43 18.64 54.01
C GLN A 238 65.12 17.87 55.15
N THR A 239 64.66 16.66 55.45
CA THR A 239 65.27 15.81 56.49
C THR A 239 66.71 15.43 56.14
N GLU A 240 66.99 15.19 54.85
CA GLU A 240 68.33 14.90 54.35
C GLU A 240 69.24 16.14 54.42
N ARG A 241 68.75 17.32 54.02
CA ARG A 241 69.47 18.59 54.21
C ARG A 241 69.81 18.84 55.68
N GLN A 242 68.86 18.63 56.60
CA GLN A 242 69.10 18.75 58.04
C GLN A 242 70.18 17.77 58.53
N ARG A 243 70.15 16.50 58.08
CA ARG A 243 71.19 15.50 58.42
C ARG A 243 72.57 15.90 57.89
N VAL A 244 72.64 16.47 56.68
CA VAL A 244 73.90 16.98 56.10
C VAL A 244 74.40 18.19 56.88
N GLU A 245 73.53 19.15 57.21
CA GLU A 245 73.87 20.33 58.01
C GLU A 245 74.36 19.95 59.43
N ASP A 246 73.67 19.05 60.11
CA ASP A 246 74.10 18.50 61.41
C ASP A 246 75.45 17.77 61.30
N THR A 247 75.71 17.06 60.20
CA THR A 247 76.99 16.39 59.98
C THR A 247 78.12 17.40 59.75
N ILE A 248 77.86 18.47 58.98
CA ILE A 248 78.79 19.59 58.81
C ILE A 248 79.06 20.27 60.15
N ARG A 249 78.02 20.62 60.92
CA ARG A 249 78.13 21.25 62.25
C ARG A 249 78.90 20.38 63.24
N ARG A 250 78.68 19.05 63.26
CA ARG A 250 79.45 18.10 64.07
C ARG A 250 80.91 18.01 63.66
N ASN A 251 81.21 18.07 62.36
CA ASN A 251 82.58 18.04 61.85
C ASN A 251 83.32 19.36 62.11
N GLN A 252 82.64 20.51 61.99
CA GLN A 252 83.16 21.82 62.40
C GLN A 252 83.49 21.83 63.90
N ALA A 253 82.54 21.45 64.76
CA ALA A 253 82.78 21.39 66.21
C ALA A 253 83.88 20.39 66.62
N ARG A 254 84.09 19.31 65.84
CA ARG A 254 85.24 18.40 66.02
C ARG A 254 86.56 19.07 65.62
N ALA A 255 86.61 19.77 64.48
CA ALA A 255 87.79 20.48 64.03
C ALA A 255 88.16 21.65 64.96
N GLU A 256 87.17 22.36 65.51
CA GLU A 256 87.38 23.41 66.52
C GLU A 256 87.94 22.83 67.82
N ARG A 257 87.40 21.71 68.33
CA ARG A 257 87.96 21.01 69.49
C ARG A 257 89.39 20.53 69.24
N GLN A 258 89.69 20.02 68.04
CA GLN A 258 91.06 19.63 67.68
C GLN A 258 92.01 20.82 67.65
N ARG A 259 91.59 21.98 67.15
CA ARG A 259 92.37 23.23 67.21
C ARG A 259 92.62 23.67 68.65
N GLN A 260 91.57 23.71 69.48
CA GLN A 260 91.68 24.06 70.90
C GLN A 260 92.58 23.10 71.68
N GLU A 261 92.50 21.79 71.39
CA GLU A 261 93.39 20.79 71.99
C GLU A 261 94.83 20.92 71.50
N GLU A 262 95.06 21.26 70.22
CA GLU A 262 96.40 21.52 69.72
C GLU A 262 96.99 22.83 70.29
N GLU A 263 96.18 23.88 70.41
CA GLU A 263 96.56 25.15 71.05
C GLU A 263 96.89 24.97 72.54
N ALA A 264 96.09 24.18 73.28
CA ALA A 264 96.42 23.76 74.64
C ALA A 264 97.73 22.98 74.69
N ARG A 265 97.92 21.95 73.84
CA ARG A 265 99.17 21.18 73.75
C ARG A 265 100.38 22.06 73.37
N ARG A 266 100.20 23.10 72.56
CA ARG A 266 101.24 24.10 72.22
C ARG A 266 101.56 24.99 73.41
N HIS A 267 100.54 25.46 74.14
CA HIS A 267 100.68 26.26 75.35
C HIS A 267 101.39 25.47 76.47
N ASP A 268 100.98 24.23 76.73
CA ASP A 268 101.58 23.36 77.74
C ASP A 268 103.04 23.02 77.41
N ARG A 269 103.35 22.79 76.13
CA ARG A 269 104.75 22.66 75.65
C ARG A 269 105.55 23.93 75.91
N ALA A 270 105.00 25.10 75.60
CA ALA A 270 105.66 26.38 75.85
C ALA A 270 105.85 26.67 77.35
N GLN A 271 104.92 26.24 78.21
CA GLN A 271 105.09 26.31 79.66
C GLN A 271 106.17 25.34 80.16
N ALA A 272 106.18 24.09 79.71
CA ALA A 272 107.21 23.12 80.06
C ALA A 272 108.60 23.52 79.54
N GLU A 273 108.68 24.18 78.39
CA GLU A 273 109.91 24.76 77.84
C GLU A 273 110.39 25.96 78.65
N ARG A 274 109.49 26.89 79.03
CA ARG A 274 109.81 27.97 79.97
C ARG A 274 110.33 27.43 81.30
N GLN A 275 109.66 26.44 81.88
CA GLN A 275 110.12 25.78 83.11
C GLN A 275 111.51 25.15 82.94
N ARG A 276 111.79 24.46 81.82
CA ARG A 276 113.13 23.93 81.54
C ARG A 276 114.20 25.02 81.40
N VAL A 277 113.86 26.17 80.82
CA VAL A 277 114.76 27.33 80.72
C VAL A 277 115.00 27.94 82.10
N GLU A 278 113.96 28.15 82.91
CA GLU A 278 114.08 28.63 84.29
C GLU A 278 114.93 27.67 85.15
N ASP A 279 114.68 26.36 85.08
CA ASP A 279 115.45 25.34 85.80
C ASP A 279 116.93 25.33 85.36
N THR A 280 117.19 25.59 84.08
CA THR A 280 118.56 25.71 83.55
C THR A 280 119.24 26.99 84.03
N ILE A 281 118.53 28.13 84.06
CA ILE A 281 119.01 29.39 84.64
C ILE A 281 119.31 29.19 86.13
N ARG A 282 118.41 28.54 86.87
CA ARG A 282 118.54 28.26 88.32
C ARG A 282 119.72 27.34 88.62
N ARG A 283 119.96 26.31 87.80
CA ARG A 283 121.15 25.44 87.87
C ARG A 283 122.45 26.19 87.55
N ASN A 284 122.42 27.12 86.59
CA ASN A 284 123.58 27.95 86.24
C ASN A 284 123.87 29.00 87.32
N GLN A 285 122.85 29.63 87.91
CA GLN A 285 122.97 30.50 89.08
C GLN A 285 123.56 29.72 90.26
N ALA A 286 123.02 28.55 90.59
CA ALA A 286 123.56 27.71 91.67
C ALA A 286 124.99 27.20 91.40
N ARG A 287 125.39 27.02 90.13
CA ARG A 287 126.80 26.77 89.76
C ARG A 287 127.67 28.01 89.98
N ALA A 288 127.22 29.19 89.56
CA ALA A 288 127.95 30.44 89.76
C ALA A 288 128.07 30.81 91.25
N GLU A 289 127.05 30.54 92.08
CA GLU A 289 127.12 30.70 93.53
C GLU A 289 128.11 29.72 94.17
N ARG A 290 128.12 28.45 93.75
CA ARG A 290 129.15 27.48 94.20
C ARG A 290 130.55 27.93 93.80
N GLN A 291 130.74 28.42 92.58
CA GLN A 291 132.04 28.98 92.15
C GLN A 291 132.43 30.21 92.97
N ARG A 292 131.51 31.13 93.27
CA ARG A 292 131.76 32.27 94.17
C ARG A 292 132.09 31.84 95.60
N GLN A 293 131.42 30.81 96.13
CA GLN A 293 131.74 30.27 97.45
C GLN A 293 133.09 29.53 97.45
N GLU A 294 133.45 28.82 96.39
CA GLU A 294 134.76 28.19 96.24
C GLU A 294 135.88 29.23 96.06
N GLU A 295 135.64 30.30 95.30
CA GLU A 295 136.54 31.44 95.15
C GLU A 295 136.73 32.21 96.48
N LEU A 296 135.64 32.42 97.24
CA LEU A 296 135.72 32.95 98.60
C LEU A 296 136.46 32.01 99.55
N ARG A 297 136.32 30.69 99.39
CA ARG A 297 137.09 29.70 100.18
C ARG A 297 138.58 29.77 99.85
N ARG A 298 138.94 29.82 98.56
CA ARG A 298 140.32 29.99 98.09
C ARG A 298 140.91 31.34 98.52
N ARG A 299 140.12 32.42 98.54
CA ARG A 299 140.55 33.70 99.12
C ARG A 299 140.86 33.59 100.61
N ARG A 300 140.01 32.92 101.39
CA ARG A 300 140.26 32.68 102.83
C ARG A 300 141.42 31.73 103.10
N GLU A 301 141.61 30.72 102.25
CA GLU A 301 142.78 29.83 102.28
C GLU A 301 144.06 30.63 101.98
N ALA A 302 144.04 31.53 100.99
CA ALA A 302 145.16 32.42 100.68
C ALA A 302 145.40 33.52 101.72
N GLU A 303 144.34 34.07 102.36
CA GLU A 303 144.48 34.98 103.51
C GLU A 303 145.12 34.25 104.70
N ALA A 304 144.75 32.98 104.95
CA ALA A 304 145.36 32.16 106.00
C ALA A 304 146.82 31.77 105.69
N GLU A 305 147.17 31.50 104.42
CA GLU A 305 148.57 31.30 104.01
C GLU A 305 149.40 32.59 104.12
N ALA A 306 148.82 33.76 103.83
CA ALA A 306 149.48 35.05 104.02
C ALA A 306 149.69 35.38 105.52
N GLU A 307 148.66 35.19 106.35
CA GLU A 307 148.75 35.39 107.81
C GLU A 307 149.73 34.41 108.48
N ALA A 308 149.95 33.23 107.88
CA ALA A 308 150.98 32.28 108.30
C ALA A 308 152.43 32.69 107.92
N GLN A 309 152.63 33.63 106.99
CA GLN A 309 153.97 34.07 106.56
C GLN A 309 154.48 35.33 107.30
N GLU A 310 153.62 36.15 107.91
CA GLU A 310 154.03 37.35 108.65
C GLU A 310 154.05 37.20 110.18
N ARG A 311 154.90 36.31 110.73
CA ARG A 311 155.29 36.41 112.15
C ARG A 311 156.69 35.86 112.50
N PRO A 312 157.75 36.71 112.47
CA PRO A 312 159.11 36.32 112.85
C PRO A 312 159.34 36.32 114.38
N GLU A 313 160.44 35.66 114.80
CA GLU A 313 160.79 35.41 116.20
C GLU A 313 161.03 36.67 117.07
N ARG A 314 160.58 36.65 118.34
CA ARG A 314 161.28 37.33 119.45
C ARG A 314 161.25 36.51 120.74
N LYS A 315 162.33 36.64 121.52
CA LYS A 315 162.66 35.85 122.72
C LYS A 315 162.36 36.63 124.02
N GLY A 316 162.08 35.91 125.11
CA GLY A 316 162.60 36.29 126.43
C GLY A 316 161.66 36.21 127.66
N TRP A 317 162.25 35.72 128.77
CA TRP A 317 161.84 35.83 130.19
C TRP A 317 160.51 35.12 130.60
N ARG A 318 160.39 34.28 131.66
CA ARG A 318 161.10 34.00 132.94
C ARG A 318 160.56 34.78 134.15
N ARG A 319 159.66 34.16 134.94
CA ARG A 319 159.50 34.15 136.44
C ARG A 319 158.22 33.36 136.79
N GLU A 320 158.20 32.42 137.74
CA GLU A 320 158.39 32.42 139.22
C GLU A 320 157.14 32.84 140.02
N THR A 321 156.58 31.87 140.78
CA THR A 321 155.53 31.99 141.82
C THR A 321 154.11 32.41 141.37
N ARG A 322 153.04 32.03 142.06
CA ARG A 322 152.95 31.46 143.43
C ARG A 322 151.91 30.35 143.54
#